data_AF-A0A2N3D0F1-F1
#
_entry.id   AF-A0A2N3D0F1-F1
#
_cell.length_a   1.000
_cell.length_b   1.000
_cell.length_c   1.000
_cell.angle_alpha   90.00
_cell.angle_beta   90.00
_cell.angle_gamma   90.00
#
_symmetry.space_group_name_H-M   'P 1'
#
loop_
_entity.id
_entity.type
_entity.pdbx_description
1 polymer ?
#
loop_
_entity_poly.entity_id
_entity_poly.type
_entity_poly.pdbx_seq_one_letter_code
_entity_poly.pdbx_strand_id
1 'polypeptide(L)' 'MTGFDDGKDDGALRTIGEVSDALGIKPHVLRYWEAQFPLLKPLKRSGGRRYYRTAD' A
#
# COMPACT_ATOMS: atom_id res chain seq x y z
N MET A 1 1.67 13.37 10.64
CA MET A 1 2.76 12.42 10.98
C MET A 1 2.34 11.07 10.40
N THR A 2 2.39 10.94 9.07
CA THR A 2 2.08 9.68 8.37
C THR A 2 3.36 8.87 8.38
N GLY A 3 3.36 7.76 9.11
CA GLY A 3 4.48 6.86 9.24
C GLY A 3 3.93 5.45 9.44
N PHE A 4 4.66 4.47 8.97
CA PHE A 4 4.29 3.08 9.13
C PHE A 4 4.81 2.58 10.48
N ASP A 5 3.94 2.57 11.49
CA ASP A 5 4.21 1.97 12.81
C ASP A 5 3.82 0.49 12.82
N ASP A 6 4.32 -0.26 11.83
CA ASP A 6 3.98 -1.67 11.61
C ASP A 6 5.08 -2.64 12.08
N GLY A 7 6.12 -2.12 12.76
CA GLY A 7 7.25 -2.89 13.27
C GLY A 7 8.14 -3.49 12.18
N LYS A 8 8.03 -3.00 10.93
CA LYS A 8 8.83 -3.45 9.79
C LYS A 8 9.92 -2.46 9.45
N ASP A 9 10.96 -2.96 8.77
CA ASP A 9 12.02 -2.12 8.20
C ASP A 9 11.45 -1.09 7.21
N ASP A 10 12.13 0.06 7.08
CA ASP A 10 11.72 1.16 6.20
C ASP A 10 11.54 0.73 4.73
N GLY A 11 12.28 -0.28 4.26
CA GLY A 11 12.19 -0.83 2.92
C GLY A 11 11.14 -1.92 2.72
N ALA A 12 10.39 -2.28 3.77
CA ALA A 12 9.48 -3.41 3.72
C ALA A 12 8.26 -3.15 2.83
N LEU A 13 7.81 -4.22 2.15
CA LEU A 13 6.58 -4.20 1.38
C LEU A 13 5.36 -4.22 2.30
N ARG A 14 4.36 -3.43 1.95
CA ARG A 14 3.14 -3.26 2.75
C ARG A 14 1.89 -3.70 2.01
N THR A 15 0.96 -4.27 2.73
CA THR A 15 -0.35 -4.64 2.21
C THR A 15 -1.25 -3.41 2.13
N ILE A 16 -2.37 -3.53 1.41
CA ILE A 16 -3.36 -2.45 1.34
C ILE A 16 -3.96 -2.08 2.71
N GLY A 17 -4.00 -3.04 3.64
CA GLY A 17 -4.45 -2.80 5.02
C GLY A 17 -3.45 -1.92 5.77
N GLU A 18 -2.17 -2.29 5.72
CA GLU A 18 -1.09 -1.53 6.38
C GLU A 18 -0.98 -0.11 5.82
N VAL A 19 -1.14 0.07 4.51
CA VAL A 19 -1.19 1.41 3.88
C VAL A 19 -2.45 2.17 4.28
N SER A 20 -3.59 1.49 4.35
CA SER A 20 -4.85 2.08 4.82
C SER A 20 -4.70 2.62 6.24
N ASP A 21 -4.13 1.83 7.13
CA ASP A 21 -3.99 2.17 8.55
C ASP A 21 -2.98 3.32 8.74
N ALA A 22 -1.85 3.29 8.04
CA ALA A 22 -0.82 4.34 8.13
C ALA A 22 -1.27 5.69 7.54
N LEU A 23 -2.10 5.69 6.49
CA LEU A 23 -2.59 6.91 5.85
C LEU A 23 -3.97 7.35 6.35
N GLY A 24 -4.68 6.50 7.09
CA GLY A 24 -6.09 6.71 7.45
C GLY A 24 -7.04 6.68 6.25
N ILE A 25 -6.67 6.00 5.17
CA ILE A 25 -7.42 5.96 3.90
C ILE A 25 -8.05 4.59 3.72
N LYS A 26 -9.36 4.54 3.47
CA LYS A 26 -10.07 3.26 3.28
C LYS A 26 -9.49 2.46 2.10
N PRO A 27 -9.37 1.12 2.19
CA PRO A 27 -8.75 0.30 1.15
C PRO A 27 -9.38 0.44 -0.25
N HIS A 28 -10.69 0.70 -0.35
CA HIS A 28 -11.34 0.88 -1.66
C HIS A 28 -10.92 2.18 -2.37
N VAL A 29 -10.53 3.22 -1.62
CA VAL A 29 -10.00 4.46 -2.19
C VAL A 29 -8.62 4.21 -2.79
N LEU A 30 -7.77 3.46 -2.08
CA LEU A 30 -6.47 3.03 -2.60
C LEU A 30 -6.62 2.19 -3.88
N ARG A 31 -7.58 1.26 -3.92
CA ARG A 31 -7.90 0.49 -5.15
C ARG A 31 -8.39 1.37 -6.29
N TYR A 32 -9.19 2.39 -5.97
CA TYR A 32 -9.64 3.35 -6.97
C TYR A 32 -8.45 4.13 -7.53
N TRP A 33 -7.52 4.57 -6.68
CA TRP A 33 -6.29 5.24 -7.11
C TRP A 33 -5.39 4.37 -7.97
N GLU A 34 -5.25 3.07 -7.68
CA GLU A 34 -4.54 2.14 -8.57
C GLU A 34 -5.10 2.12 -10.00
N ALA A 35 -6.41 2.37 -10.16
CA ALA A 35 -7.06 2.43 -11.46
C ALA A 35 -6.92 3.82 -12.12
N GLN A 36 -6.84 4.90 -11.34
CA GLN A 36 -6.74 6.27 -11.85
C GLN A 36 -5.31 6.71 -12.12
N PHE A 37 -4.33 6.19 -11.37
CA PHE A 37 -2.94 6.61 -11.43
C PHE A 37 -2.06 5.46 -11.91
N PRO A 38 -1.69 5.41 -13.20
CA PRO A 38 -0.83 4.37 -13.74
C PRO A 38 0.55 4.27 -13.07
N LEU A 39 0.98 5.29 -12.32
CA LEU A 39 2.22 5.29 -11.54
C LEU A 39 2.12 4.41 -10.29
N LEU A 40 0.91 4.28 -9.71
CA LEU A 40 0.65 3.48 -8.53
C LEU A 40 0.45 2.00 -8.92
N LYS A 41 1.57 1.27 -9.04
CA LYS A 41 1.60 -0.13 -9.49
C LYS A 41 1.96 -1.08 -8.35
N PRO A 42 0.98 -1.56 -7.56
CA PRO A 42 1.27 -2.54 -6.52
C PRO A 42 1.88 -3.81 -7.11
N LEU A 43 2.87 -4.36 -6.43
CA LEU A 43 3.45 -5.66 -6.74
C LEU A 43 2.41 -6.75 -6.49
N LYS A 44 2.02 -7.46 -7.54
CA LYS A 44 1.11 -8.60 -7.46
C LYS A 44 1.92 -9.88 -7.22
N ARG A 45 1.72 -10.53 -6.07
CA ARG A 45 2.28 -11.86 -5.79
C ARG A 45 1.27 -12.97 -6.13
N SER A 46 1.76 -14.21 -6.15
CA SER A 46 0.91 -15.41 -6.25
C SER A 46 -0.21 -15.35 -5.20
N GLY A 47 -1.44 -15.69 -5.62
CA GLY A 47 -2.63 -15.59 -4.78
C GLY A 47 -3.33 -14.23 -4.77
N GLY A 48 -2.96 -13.30 -5.67
CA GLY A 48 -3.68 -12.04 -5.87
C GLY A 48 -3.45 -10.97 -4.79
N ARG A 49 -2.47 -11.20 -3.90
CA ARG A 49 -2.06 -10.22 -2.89
C ARG A 49 -1.29 -9.07 -3.53
N ARG A 50 -1.61 -7.86 -3.08
CA ARG A 50 -1.03 -6.60 -3.52
C ARG A 50 -0.11 -6.07 -2.44
N TYR A 51 1.09 -5.68 -2.86
CA TYR A 51 2.11 -5.10 -2.01
C TYR A 51 2.54 -3.75 -2.57
N TYR A 52 2.56 -2.74 -1.70
CA TYR A 52 3.05 -1.39 -1.97
C TYR A 52 4.46 -1.26 -1.44
N ARG A 53 5.28 -0.48 -2.14
CA ARG A 53 6.58 -0.06 -1.68
C ARG A 53 6.42 1.17 -0.80
N THR A 54 7.34 1.40 0.11
CA THR A 54 7.36 2.61 0.96
C THR A 54 7.41 3.92 0.15
N ALA A 55 7.96 3.86 -1.07
CA ALA A 55 8.06 5.01 -1.96
C ALA A 55 6.82 5.24 -2.84
N ASP A 56 5.84 4.33 -2.81
CA ASP A 56 4.55 4.48 -3.53
C ASP A 56 3.58 5.36 -2.73
#